data_AF-A0A1I0L444-F1
#
_entry.id   AF-A0A1I0L444-F1
#
_cell.length_a   1.000
_cell.length_b   1.000
_cell.length_c   1.000
_cell.angle_alpha   90.00
_cell.angle_beta   90.00
_cell.angle_gamma   90.00
#
_symmetry.space_group_name_H-M   'P 1'
#
loop_
_entity.id
_entity.type
_entity.pdbx_description
1 polymer ?
#
loop_
_entity_poly.entity_id
_entity_poly.type
_entity_poly.pdbx_seq_one_letter_code
_entity_poly.pdbx_strand_id
1 'polypeptide(L)'
;MVCCIKKFPRAARESCGATAEEVAGVLNGIKAINEAAHQENSQPVETAKESAKDDTDDGWREHCRETYVLCRDQKKPRWVGDCYACFRYCEGQRQWPFDWCHPAKP
;
A
#
# COMPACT_ATOMS: atom_id res chain seq x y z
N MET A 1 -20.67 -9.52 17.03
CA MET A 1 -21.07 -9.91 15.65
C MET A 1 -20.27 -9.06 14.67
N VAL A 2 -19.38 -9.65 13.86
CA VAL A 2 -18.70 -8.91 12.78
C VAL A 2 -19.55 -8.96 11.51
N CYS A 3 -19.80 -7.82 10.88
CA CYS A 3 -20.56 -7.78 9.63
C CYS A 3 -19.79 -8.51 8.53
N CYS A 4 -20.45 -9.46 7.86
CA CYS A 4 -19.83 -10.35 6.88
C CYS A 4 -19.28 -9.56 5.67
N ILE A 5 -19.99 -8.51 5.24
CA ILE A 5 -19.57 -7.59 4.16
C ILE A 5 -18.27 -6.86 4.54
N LYS A 6 -18.13 -6.46 5.81
CA LYS A 6 -16.91 -5.80 6.33
C LYS A 6 -15.72 -6.76 6.36
N LYS A 7 -15.96 -8.06 6.54
CA LYS A 7 -14.93 -9.10 6.50
C LYS A 7 -14.47 -9.42 5.08
N PHE A 8 -15.36 -9.32 4.10
CA PHE A 8 -15.09 -9.65 2.70
C PHE A 8 -15.50 -8.53 1.74
N PRO A 9 -14.90 -7.33 1.79
CA PRO A 9 -15.38 -6.19 1.00
C PRO A 9 -15.33 -6.42 -0.52
N ARG A 10 -14.38 -7.23 -1.00
CA ARG A 10 -14.24 -7.57 -2.44
C ARG A 10 -15.01 -8.81 -2.88
N ALA A 11 -15.44 -9.63 -1.93
CA ALA A 11 -16.14 -10.90 -2.20
C ALA A 11 -17.50 -10.95 -1.47
N ALA A 12 -18.03 -9.81 -1.03
CA ALA A 12 -19.23 -9.73 -0.20
C ALA A 12 -20.45 -10.35 -0.91
N ARG A 13 -20.52 -10.19 -2.23
CA ARG A 13 -21.57 -10.80 -3.06
C ARG A 13 -21.56 -12.32 -3.00
N GLU A 14 -20.39 -12.93 -3.15
CA GLU A 14 -20.23 -14.38 -3.23
C GLU A 14 -20.13 -15.04 -1.85
N SER A 15 -19.50 -14.36 -0.88
CA SER A 15 -19.22 -14.90 0.46
C SER A 15 -20.31 -14.60 1.49
N CYS A 16 -21.12 -13.55 1.26
CA CYS A 16 -22.17 -13.14 2.21
C CYS A 16 -23.57 -13.21 1.60
N GLY A 17 -23.71 -13.61 0.33
CA GLY A 17 -24.98 -13.60 -0.38
C GLY A 17 -25.59 -12.21 -0.52
N ALA A 18 -24.79 -11.15 -0.37
CA ALA A 18 -25.26 -9.78 -0.40
C ALA A 18 -25.50 -9.31 -1.85
N THR A 19 -26.55 -8.55 -2.08
CA THR A 19 -26.78 -7.90 -3.39
C THR A 19 -25.84 -6.72 -3.57
N ALA A 20 -25.60 -6.30 -4.82
CA ALA A 20 -24.69 -5.19 -5.12
C ALA A 20 -25.12 -3.88 -4.42
N GLU A 21 -26.44 -3.68 -4.29
CA GLU A 21 -27.04 -2.52 -3.61
C GLU A 21 -26.77 -2.54 -2.10
N GLU A 22 -26.92 -3.69 -1.45
CA GLU A 22 -26.63 -3.85 -0.01
C GLU A 22 -25.14 -3.65 0.28
N VAL A 23 -24.26 -4.15 -0.60
CA VAL A 23 -22.81 -3.94 -0.48
C VAL A 23 -22.46 -2.46 -0.67
N ALA A 24 -23.04 -1.80 -1.67
CA ALA A 24 -22.80 -0.38 -1.91
C ALA A 24 -23.33 0.50 -0.77
N GLY A 25 -24.52 0.20 -0.23
CA GLY A 25 -25.09 0.92 0.92
C GLY A 25 -24.22 0.80 2.17
N VAL A 26 -23.73 -0.40 2.48
CA VAL A 26 -22.83 -0.63 3.62
C VAL A 26 -21.47 0.02 3.40
N LEU A 27 -20.88 -0.10 2.21
CA LEU A 27 -19.60 0.55 1.90
C LEU A 27 -19.71 2.07 1.92
N ASN A 28 -20.81 2.63 1.42
CA ASN A 28 -21.05 4.08 1.43
C ASN A 28 -21.32 4.59 2.85
N GLY A 29 -22.04 3.82 3.68
CA GLY A 29 -22.19 4.12 5.10
C GLY A 29 -20.86 4.07 5.86
N ILE A 30 -20.02 3.07 5.59
CA ILE A 30 -18.67 2.98 6.18
C ILE A 30 -17.79 4.13 5.69
N LYS A 31 -17.89 4.52 4.41
CA LYS A 31 -17.18 5.67 3.85
C LYS A 31 -17.65 6.95 4.54
N ALA A 32 -18.95 7.19 4.66
CA ALA A 32 -19.48 8.38 5.34
C ALA A 32 -19.10 8.44 6.83
N ILE A 33 -19.05 7.31 7.54
CA ILE A 33 -18.57 7.25 8.93
C ILE A 33 -17.06 7.48 9.00
N ASN A 34 -16.30 6.95 8.05
CA ASN A 34 -14.86 7.21 7.94
C ASN A 34 -14.62 8.69 7.62
N GLU A 35 -15.38 9.29 6.71
CA GLU A 35 -15.30 10.71 6.33
C GLU A 35 -15.72 11.63 7.48
N ALA A 36 -16.74 11.26 8.27
CA ALA A 36 -17.11 11.98 9.48
C ALA A 36 -16.11 11.79 10.63
N ALA A 37 -15.44 10.63 10.70
CA ALA A 37 -14.32 10.39 11.63
C ALA A 37 -13.02 11.08 11.18
N HIS A 38 -12.88 11.34 9.87
CA HIS A 38 -11.79 12.09 9.23
C HIS A 38 -12.09 13.59 9.09
N GLN A 39 -13.13 14.09 9.76
CA GLN A 39 -13.30 15.53 9.99
C GLN A 39 -12.45 16.03 11.17
N GLU A 40 -11.47 15.23 11.60
CA GLU A 40 -10.10 15.67 11.83
C GLU A 40 -9.20 14.89 10.84
N ASN A 41 -8.74 15.56 9.78
CA ASN A 41 -7.82 15.06 8.76
C ASN A 41 -8.38 14.20 7.59
N SER A 42 -8.95 14.97 6.64
CA SER A 42 -8.77 14.93 5.18
C SER A 42 -9.46 13.85 4.31
N GLN A 43 -9.90 14.39 3.17
CA GLN A 43 -10.87 13.95 2.17
C GLN A 43 -10.37 12.87 1.18
N PRO A 44 -11.30 12.27 0.41
CA PRO A 44 -11.08 11.07 -0.39
C PRO A 44 -10.50 11.30 -1.80
N VAL A 45 -9.73 10.29 -2.24
CA VAL A 45 -9.59 9.70 -3.58
C VAL A 45 -9.57 10.62 -4.81
N GLU A 46 -8.47 10.60 -5.57
CA GLU A 46 -8.39 10.21 -6.98
C GLU A 46 -6.96 10.47 -7.50
N THR A 47 -6.38 9.47 -8.17
CA THR A 47 -5.30 9.55 -9.17
C THR A 47 -3.99 10.28 -8.84
N ALA A 48 -2.92 9.50 -9.02
CA ALA A 48 -1.55 9.91 -9.27
C ALA A 48 -0.80 10.55 -8.10
N LYS A 49 0.30 9.86 -7.74
CA LYS A 49 1.61 10.44 -7.45
C LYS A 49 1.67 11.59 -6.43
N GLU A 50 2.52 11.32 -5.45
CA GLU A 50 3.33 12.30 -4.73
C GLU A 50 2.69 12.88 -3.46
N SER A 51 3.32 12.45 -2.36
CA SER A 51 3.61 13.29 -1.20
C SER A 51 2.48 13.52 -0.20
N ALA A 52 2.05 12.46 0.48
CA ALA A 52 1.62 12.61 1.88
C ALA A 52 2.87 12.55 2.78
N LYS A 53 3.61 13.66 2.81
CA LYS A 53 4.60 13.90 3.86
C LYS A 53 3.83 14.25 5.14
N ASP A 54 3.50 13.24 5.92
CA ASP A 54 3.17 13.41 7.34
C ASP A 54 3.41 12.08 8.06
N ASP A 55 4.67 11.82 8.40
CA ASP A 55 5.10 11.38 9.74
C ASP A 55 6.61 11.13 9.74
N THR A 56 7.29 11.81 10.64
CA THR A 56 8.74 11.96 10.67
C THR A 56 9.38 10.75 11.36
N ASP A 57 9.30 9.56 10.77
CA ASP A 57 10.14 8.37 11.11
C ASP A 57 10.04 7.22 10.08
N ASP A 58 9.01 7.19 9.22
CA ASP A 58 8.68 6.04 8.36
C ASP A 58 9.12 6.19 6.88
N GLY A 59 9.80 7.29 6.52
CA GLY A 59 10.26 7.53 5.14
C GLY A 59 11.21 6.46 4.60
N TRP A 60 11.92 5.75 5.50
CA TRP A 60 12.77 4.63 5.11
C TRP A 60 11.96 3.42 4.62
N ARG A 61 10.78 3.16 5.19
CA ARG A 61 9.96 1.99 4.85
C ARG A 61 9.37 2.16 3.46
N GLU A 62 8.89 3.36 3.17
CA GLU A 62 8.43 3.74 1.84
C GLU A 62 9.59 3.68 0.83
N HIS A 63 10.76 4.23 1.18
CA HIS A 63 11.97 4.14 0.36
C HIS A 63 12.38 2.69 0.06
N CYS A 64 12.41 1.79 1.05
CA CYS A 64 12.70 0.38 0.85
C CYS A 64 11.68 -0.29 -0.08
N ARG A 65 10.38 0.03 0.09
CA ARG A 65 9.30 -0.55 -0.72
C ARG A 65 9.41 -0.09 -2.16
N GLU A 66 9.58 1.20 -2.41
CA GLU A 66 9.74 1.75 -3.76
C GLU A 66 10.96 1.13 -4.46
N THR A 67 12.09 1.07 -3.76
CA THR A 67 13.34 0.50 -4.25
C THR A 67 13.20 -1.01 -4.56
N TYR A 68 12.50 -1.76 -3.70
CA TYR A 68 12.17 -3.17 -3.96
C TYR A 68 11.28 -3.35 -5.18
N VAL A 69 10.25 -2.51 -5.36
CA VAL A 69 9.38 -2.59 -6.55
C VAL A 69 10.21 -2.31 -7.81
N LEU A 70 11.08 -1.30 -7.80
CA LEU A 70 11.98 -1.00 -8.92
C LEU A 70 12.92 -2.18 -9.22
N CYS A 71 13.42 -2.84 -8.19
CA CYS A 71 14.25 -4.03 -8.32
C CYS A 71 13.49 -5.22 -8.91
N ARG A 72 12.26 -5.45 -8.42
CA ARG A 72 11.39 -6.54 -8.85
C ARG A 72 10.79 -6.33 -10.23
N ASP A 73 10.55 -5.08 -10.63
CA ASP A 73 9.85 -4.74 -11.88
C ASP A 73 10.59 -5.27 -13.12
N GLN A 74 11.88 -5.67 -13.00
CA GLN A 74 12.73 -6.30 -14.02
C GLN A 74 12.78 -5.59 -15.38
N LYS A 75 12.11 -4.45 -15.53
CA LYS A 75 12.31 -3.50 -16.61
C LYS A 75 13.62 -2.77 -16.32
N LYS A 76 14.43 -2.65 -17.37
CA LYS A 76 15.73 -1.95 -17.35
C LYS A 76 15.66 -0.70 -16.46
N PRO A 77 16.68 -0.44 -15.63
CA PRO A 77 17.98 -1.13 -15.52
C PRO A 77 17.89 -2.50 -14.84
N ARG A 78 18.80 -3.42 -15.21
CA ARG A 78 18.91 -4.73 -14.55
C ARG A 78 19.44 -4.50 -13.14
N TRP A 79 18.75 -4.94 -12.11
CA TRP A 79 19.23 -4.77 -10.74
C TRP A 79 20.30 -5.80 -10.40
N VAL A 80 21.29 -5.39 -9.61
CA VAL A 80 22.32 -6.26 -9.06
C VAL A 80 21.89 -6.73 -7.68
N GLY A 81 22.10 -8.01 -7.37
CA GLY A 81 21.72 -8.61 -6.08
C GLY A 81 20.31 -9.19 -6.07
N ASP A 82 19.99 -9.88 -4.97
CA ASP A 82 18.66 -10.46 -4.75
C ASP A 82 17.73 -9.42 -4.10
N CYS A 83 16.77 -8.91 -4.88
CA CYS A 83 15.87 -7.83 -4.45
C CYS A 83 15.16 -8.12 -3.11
N TYR A 84 14.82 -9.39 -2.86
CA TYR A 84 14.13 -9.78 -1.63
C TYR A 84 15.09 -9.77 -0.43
N ALA A 85 16.33 -10.26 -0.60
CA ALA A 85 17.36 -10.17 0.42
C ALA A 85 17.67 -8.71 0.81
N CYS A 86 17.74 -7.81 -0.19
CA CYS A 86 17.97 -6.39 0.05
C CYS A 86 16.83 -5.71 0.82
N PHE A 87 15.58 -6.06 0.48
CA PHE A 87 14.41 -5.52 1.18
C PHE A 87 14.40 -5.94 2.65
N ARG A 88 14.71 -7.22 2.95
CA ARG A 88 14.82 -7.72 4.32
C ARG A 88 15.91 -7.03 5.12
N TYR A 89 17.05 -6.74 4.49
CA TYR A 89 18.12 -5.95 5.11
C TYR A 89 17.65 -4.51 5.39
N CYS A 90 16.94 -3.91 4.43
CA CYS A 90 16.38 -2.58 4.55
C CYS A 90 15.36 -2.46 5.70
N GLU A 91 14.55 -3.50 5.93
CA GLU A 91 13.65 -3.58 7.09
C GLU A 91 14.38 -3.67 8.44
N GLY A 92 15.54 -4.33 8.49
CA GLY A 92 16.33 -4.44 9.71
C GLY A 92 17.18 -3.22 10.01
N GLN A 93 17.84 -2.67 9.00
CA GLN A 93 18.78 -1.54 9.13
C GLN A 93 18.12 -0.18 8.86
N ARG A 94 16.84 -0.17 8.48
CA ARG A 94 16.10 1.03 8.05
C ARG A 94 16.79 1.78 6.91
N GLN A 95 17.59 1.07 6.11
CA GLN A 95 18.41 1.64 5.04
C GLN A 95 18.66 0.61 3.94
N TRP A 96 18.47 1.04 2.69
CA TRP A 96 18.70 0.18 1.54
C TRP A 96 20.20 -0.01 1.30
N PRO A 97 20.69 -1.24 1.14
CA PRO A 97 22.11 -1.46 0.98
C PRO A 97 22.52 -1.31 -0.50
N PHE A 98 22.92 -0.10 -0.88
CA PHE A 98 23.31 0.21 -2.26
C PHE A 98 24.65 -0.41 -2.72
N ASP A 99 25.45 -0.96 -1.81
CA ASP A 99 26.76 -1.56 -2.12
C ASP A 99 26.63 -2.81 -3.02
N TRP A 100 25.71 -3.71 -2.65
CA TRP A 100 25.42 -4.95 -3.38
C TRP A 100 24.03 -4.97 -4.04
N CYS A 101 23.21 -3.95 -3.79
CA CYS A 101 21.83 -3.86 -4.27
C CYS A 101 21.55 -2.52 -4.92
N HIS A 102 22.03 -2.39 -6.14
CA HIS A 102 21.91 -1.16 -6.91
C HIS A 102 21.36 -1.47 -8.31
N PRO A 103 20.69 -0.50 -8.95
CA PRO A 103 20.43 -0.60 -10.38
C PRO A 103 21.78 -0.73 -11.10
N ALA A 104 21.94 -1.73 -11.96
CA ALA A 104 23.11 -1.78 -12.83
C ALA A 104 23.06 -0.55 -13.73
N LYS A 105 24.21 0.14 -13.83
CA LYS A 105 24.34 1.26 -14.75
C LYS A 105 23.97 0.76 -16.16
N PRO A 106 23.13 1.50 -16.92
CA PRO A 106 22.76 1.11 -18.27
C PRO A 106 23.97 0.98 -19.20
#